data_AF-A0A2K9H8Z9-F1
#
_entry.id   AF-A0A2K9H8Z9-F1
#
_cell.length_a   1.000
_cell.length_b   1.000
_cell.length_c   1.000
_cell.angle_alpha   90.00
_cell.angle_beta   90.00
_cell.angle_gamma   90.00
#
_symmetry.space_group_name_H-M   'P 1'
#
loop_
_entity.id
_entity.type
_entity.pdbx_description
1 polymer ?
#
loop_
_entity_poly.entity_id
_entity_poly.type
_entity_poly.pdbx_seq_one_letter_code
_entity_poly.pdbx_strand_id
1 'polypeptide(L)'
;MVKHLHSVLTLVLGFFSVAASAQAPATVTKPDDGYYRIVNARQRTDGKQYVYVTGKIAAQPNATKDEATTLPGTVIHLKTKVDDKDASRLNVTTLRSQGVDVINEYLNPTIEKVEKAVKDKLNEKLSAPLSSIAYGIFNTSVIGQWDLKMHLKPVTTSDGRDAYYAFATVPSMQPICDFWHTYGIFAGRALDSYPNLKSALDRGNPDDVWYEIERLALAKIESSPNANADIVNIIKHYIGTTRAENRINQGQTYYLISGALKKVDPSGTAYNPANPTGTAHNEYDGTEAKFDFVNNNTTDEYFGPELPVTGDAAMWILEKVDDTNYFGVKPSANMKGRDGKYYTTLYVDFPFKIVGDVKAYTIEGVDAKNAQGYYFAKVKELAQKGDTVPAQTAVVLECNSTNPADNKLLPTGDEKPKTSNNRLCGTFFGGAINGLTVKDGAGNDYNVTHDNIRAFNINTADSRNPIGFYKVKNNVTNLPGNKAFLVLTSTEAQAKSFVLEFEDGGTTGIETIENSKNSTDDGVYYDLQGRRVENPTRGIYIVNGKKVVIK
;
A
#
# COMPACT_ATOMS: atom_id res chain seq x y z
N MET A 1 -3.82 16.35 7.07
CA MET A 1 -4.04 16.15 5.62
C MET A 1 -2.84 16.53 4.75
N VAL A 2 -2.00 17.51 5.14
CA VAL A 2 -0.79 17.93 4.40
C VAL A 2 0.49 17.10 4.72
N LYS A 3 0.49 16.26 5.76
CA LYS A 3 1.66 15.44 6.17
C LYS A 3 1.78 14.04 5.53
N HIS A 4 0.75 13.57 4.80
CA HIS A 4 0.70 12.17 4.31
C HIS A 4 0.84 12.02 2.78
N LEU A 5 1.19 13.10 2.08
CA LEU A 5 1.24 13.17 0.62
C LEU A 5 2.63 12.86 0.01
N HIS A 6 3.61 12.50 0.84
CA HIS A 6 5.03 12.59 0.49
C HIS A 6 5.65 11.36 -0.18
N SER A 7 4.92 10.25 -0.37
CA SER A 7 5.63 8.97 -0.41
C SER A 7 5.57 8.10 -1.65
N VAL A 8 4.58 8.28 -2.51
CA VAL A 8 4.73 7.81 -3.91
C VAL A 8 5.46 8.86 -4.75
N LEU A 9 5.55 10.06 -4.18
CA LEU A 9 6.14 11.24 -4.75
C LEU A 9 7.62 11.13 -5.10
N THR A 10 8.37 10.39 -4.30
CA THR A 10 9.80 10.21 -4.50
C THR A 10 10.09 9.24 -5.66
N LEU A 11 9.09 8.45 -6.09
CA LEU A 11 9.17 7.56 -7.26
C LEU A 11 8.68 8.19 -8.56
N VAL A 12 7.88 9.27 -8.49
CA VAL A 12 7.29 9.96 -9.66
C VAL A 12 8.12 11.18 -10.08
N LEU A 13 9.15 11.59 -9.34
CA LEU A 13 10.06 12.70 -9.70
C LEU A 13 11.45 12.27 -10.19
N GLY A 14 11.65 10.98 -10.44
CA GLY A 14 12.83 10.47 -11.15
C GLY A 14 12.65 10.57 -12.66
N PHE A 15 12.58 11.78 -13.20
CA PHE A 15 12.41 11.98 -14.64
C PHE A 15 13.77 12.17 -15.34
N PHE A 16 14.09 11.15 -16.14
CA PHE A 16 15.07 11.01 -17.24
C PHE A 16 16.52 10.74 -16.74
N SER A 17 17.42 9.91 -17.32
CA SER A 17 18.89 10.00 -17.03
C SER A 17 19.90 9.30 -17.93
N VAL A 18 21.17 9.64 -17.93
CA VAL A 18 22.18 8.97 -18.78
C VAL A 18 23.21 8.24 -17.96
N ALA A 19 23.50 6.99 -18.32
CA ALA A 19 24.61 6.22 -17.77
C ALA A 19 25.94 6.76 -18.31
N ALA A 20 26.80 7.26 -17.41
CA ALA A 20 28.22 7.45 -17.67
C ALA A 20 28.95 6.13 -17.36
N SER A 21 29.64 5.57 -18.35
CA SER A 21 30.34 4.29 -18.25
C SER A 21 31.64 4.42 -17.45
N ALA A 22 31.76 3.67 -16.36
CA ALA A 22 33.04 3.33 -15.75
C ALA A 22 33.06 1.83 -15.40
N GLN A 23 34.10 1.16 -15.88
CA GLN A 23 34.65 -0.16 -15.54
C GLN A 23 33.67 -1.26 -15.06
N ALA A 24 33.57 -2.34 -15.86
CA ALA A 24 32.68 -3.49 -15.66
C ALA A 24 32.56 -3.90 -14.17
N PRO A 25 31.43 -3.59 -13.52
CA PRO A 25 31.24 -3.90 -12.12
C PRO A 25 31.04 -5.41 -11.91
N ALA A 26 31.35 -5.88 -10.70
CA ALA A 26 30.95 -7.20 -10.26
C ALA A 26 29.43 -7.38 -10.46
N THR A 27 29.02 -8.49 -11.08
CA THR A 27 27.62 -8.79 -11.37
C THR A 27 26.80 -8.78 -10.08
N VAL A 28 25.76 -7.94 -10.03
CA VAL A 28 24.84 -7.91 -8.88
C VAL A 28 24.07 -9.22 -8.74
N THR A 29 24.00 -9.75 -7.52
CA THR A 29 23.06 -10.81 -7.18
C THR A 29 21.66 -10.21 -7.06
N LYS A 30 20.78 -10.56 -7.99
CA LYS A 30 19.38 -10.13 -7.99
C LYS A 30 18.61 -10.84 -6.86
N PRO A 31 17.80 -10.13 -6.03
CA PRO A 31 16.87 -10.78 -5.13
C PRO A 31 15.78 -11.54 -5.92
N ASP A 32 15.22 -12.60 -5.33
CA ASP A 32 14.10 -13.32 -5.96
C ASP A 32 12.93 -12.37 -6.19
N ASP A 33 12.18 -12.55 -7.27
CA ASP A 33 10.92 -11.86 -7.44
C ASP A 33 9.90 -12.39 -6.41
N GLY A 34 9.16 -11.49 -5.77
CA GLY A 34 8.16 -11.89 -4.78
C GLY A 34 7.75 -10.78 -3.83
N TYR A 35 7.23 -11.17 -2.67
CA TYR A 35 6.72 -10.25 -1.67
C TYR A 35 7.75 -9.92 -0.60
N TYR A 36 7.94 -8.64 -0.34
CA TYR A 36 8.90 -8.10 0.60
C TYR A 36 8.26 -7.04 1.49
N ARG A 37 8.92 -6.75 2.61
CA ARG A 37 8.80 -5.50 3.33
C ARG A 37 10.04 -4.66 3.03
N ILE A 38 9.83 -3.37 2.78
CA ILE A 38 10.92 -2.41 2.68
C ILE A 38 11.15 -1.80 4.05
N VAL A 39 12.38 -1.89 4.54
CA VAL A 39 12.78 -1.43 5.88
C VAL A 39 13.83 -0.34 5.73
N ASN A 40 13.61 0.81 6.38
CA ASN A 40 14.64 1.83 6.54
C ASN A 40 15.81 1.24 7.35
N ALA A 41 17.02 1.23 6.79
CA ALA A 41 18.11 0.49 7.41
C ALA A 41 18.59 1.07 8.75
N ARG A 42 18.33 2.35 9.02
CA ARG A 42 18.68 2.98 10.30
C ARG A 42 17.65 2.66 11.39
N GLN A 43 18.15 2.15 12.51
CA GLN A 43 17.34 1.92 13.69
C GLN A 43 16.97 3.24 14.36
N ARG A 44 15.67 3.40 14.63
CA ARG A 44 15.11 4.54 15.35
C ARG A 44 14.65 4.10 16.73
N THR A 45 14.66 5.03 17.69
CA THR A 45 14.28 4.75 19.08
C THR A 45 12.80 4.37 19.24
N ASP A 46 11.94 4.76 18.30
CA ASP A 46 10.53 4.37 18.26
C ASP A 46 10.29 3.02 17.57
N GLY A 47 11.34 2.35 17.07
CA GLY A 47 11.26 1.07 16.36
C GLY A 47 10.57 1.13 15.00
N LYS A 48 10.21 2.32 14.51
CA LYS A 48 9.46 2.50 13.26
C LYS A 48 10.41 2.61 12.07
N GLN A 49 10.42 1.56 11.25
CA GLN A 49 11.32 1.43 10.10
C GLN A 49 10.62 0.86 8.86
N TYR A 50 9.48 0.20 9.01
CA TYR A 50 8.81 -0.52 7.95
C TYR A 50 7.94 0.44 7.14
N VAL A 51 8.10 0.40 5.82
CA VAL A 51 7.27 1.17 4.89
C VAL A 51 5.83 0.66 4.99
N TYR A 52 4.90 1.57 5.27
CA TYR A 52 3.48 1.28 5.37
C TYR A 52 2.68 2.15 4.40
N VAL A 53 2.17 1.52 3.36
CA VAL A 53 1.30 2.10 2.32
C VAL A 53 -0.11 2.29 2.89
N THR A 54 -0.56 3.55 2.92
CA THR A 54 -1.83 3.97 3.54
C THR A 54 -2.80 4.63 2.56
N GLY A 55 -2.35 4.92 1.34
CA GLY A 55 -3.16 5.48 0.28
C GLY A 55 -2.50 5.26 -1.08
N LYS A 56 -3.24 5.57 -2.15
CA LYS A 56 -2.76 5.39 -3.53
C LYS A 56 -1.41 6.07 -3.82
N ILE A 57 -1.14 7.17 -3.12
CA ILE A 57 0.09 7.94 -3.23
C ILE A 57 0.79 8.22 -1.89
N ALA A 58 0.54 7.39 -0.86
CA ALA A 58 0.95 7.64 0.52
C ALA A 58 1.53 6.40 1.22
N ALA A 59 2.76 6.52 1.75
CA ALA A 59 3.54 5.40 2.31
C ALA A 59 4.73 5.85 3.19
N GLN A 60 4.73 5.70 4.51
CA GLN A 60 5.88 6.16 5.32
C GLN A 60 6.61 5.00 5.98
N PRO A 61 7.93 5.10 6.28
CA PRO A 61 8.65 4.10 7.09
C PRO A 61 8.26 4.23 8.58
N ASN A 62 6.96 4.13 8.87
CA ASN A 62 6.37 4.50 10.15
C ASN A 62 5.69 3.34 10.87
N ALA A 63 5.83 2.10 10.38
CA ALA A 63 5.41 0.90 11.09
C ALA A 63 6.59 0.27 11.84
N THR A 64 6.30 -0.27 13.02
CA THR A 64 7.19 -1.16 13.77
C THR A 64 7.21 -2.56 13.15
N LYS A 65 8.19 -3.38 13.53
CA LYS A 65 8.24 -4.79 13.10
C LYS A 65 6.96 -5.55 13.46
N ASP A 66 6.47 -5.38 14.69
CA ASP A 66 5.26 -6.04 15.17
C ASP A 66 4.02 -5.62 14.38
N GLU A 67 3.85 -4.31 14.13
CA GLU A 67 2.74 -3.81 13.31
C GLU A 67 2.81 -4.38 11.87
N ALA A 68 4.00 -4.40 11.27
CA ALA A 68 4.22 -4.89 9.92
C ALA A 68 3.87 -6.38 9.72
N THR A 69 3.83 -7.18 10.79
CA THR A 69 3.37 -8.59 10.70
C THR A 69 1.88 -8.71 10.35
N THR A 70 1.08 -7.68 10.61
CA THR A 70 -0.39 -7.72 10.48
C THR A 70 -0.98 -6.66 9.56
N LEU A 71 -0.19 -5.67 9.14
CA LEU A 71 -0.63 -4.60 8.25
C LEU A 71 -0.40 -4.96 6.78
N PRO A 72 -1.47 -5.16 5.97
CA PRO A 72 -1.31 -5.51 4.55
C PRO A 72 -0.54 -4.47 3.74
N GLY A 73 -0.62 -3.18 4.13
CA GLY A 73 0.10 -2.10 3.45
C GLY A 73 1.62 -2.14 3.63
N THR A 74 2.15 -3.07 4.42
CA THR A 74 3.60 -3.30 4.53
C THR A 74 4.10 -4.41 3.58
N VAL A 75 3.18 -5.17 2.98
CA VAL A 75 3.50 -6.21 2.00
C VAL A 75 3.57 -5.58 0.61
N ILE A 76 4.73 -5.72 -0.03
CA ILE A 76 5.05 -5.07 -1.30
C ILE A 76 5.56 -6.12 -2.27
N HIS A 77 4.91 -6.26 -3.43
CA HIS A 77 5.42 -7.09 -4.51
C HIS A 77 6.55 -6.33 -5.21
N LEU A 78 7.73 -6.92 -5.20
CA LEU A 78 8.93 -6.41 -5.85
C LEU A 78 9.35 -7.37 -6.95
N LYS A 79 9.48 -6.86 -8.17
CA LYS A 79 10.17 -7.55 -9.28
C LYS A 79 11.31 -6.68 -9.76
N THR A 80 12.45 -7.31 -10.02
CA THR A 80 13.64 -6.61 -10.51
C THR A 80 14.27 -7.30 -11.72
N LYS A 81 15.12 -6.60 -12.45
CA LYS A 81 15.95 -7.17 -13.52
C LYS A 81 17.34 -6.54 -13.43
N VAL A 82 18.40 -7.31 -13.65
CA VAL A 82 19.75 -6.73 -13.83
C VAL A 82 19.68 -5.68 -14.93
N ASP A 83 20.27 -4.51 -14.69
CA ASP A 83 20.24 -3.44 -15.68
C ASP A 83 21.11 -3.79 -16.90
N ASP A 84 20.51 -3.69 -18.07
CA ASP A 84 21.14 -4.03 -19.35
C ASP A 84 22.26 -3.01 -19.69
N LYS A 85 22.22 -1.80 -19.10
CA LYS A 85 23.25 -0.75 -19.27
C LYS A 85 24.33 -0.74 -18.17
N ASP A 86 24.06 -1.33 -17.01
CA ASP A 86 24.97 -1.34 -15.85
C ASP A 86 24.71 -2.58 -14.97
N ALA A 87 25.61 -3.57 -15.07
CA ALA A 87 25.48 -4.83 -14.35
C ALA A 87 25.71 -4.73 -12.82
N SER A 88 26.03 -3.54 -12.27
CA SER A 88 26.11 -3.32 -10.81
C SER A 88 24.76 -3.05 -10.14
N ARG A 89 23.72 -2.77 -10.93
CA ARG A 89 22.43 -2.30 -10.43
C ARG A 89 21.27 -3.09 -11.04
N LEU A 90 20.11 -2.92 -10.42
CA LEU A 90 18.87 -3.59 -10.77
C LEU A 90 17.84 -2.55 -11.18
N ASN A 91 17.19 -2.77 -12.32
CA ASN A 91 15.96 -2.08 -12.69
C ASN A 91 14.79 -2.63 -11.86
N VAL A 92 14.00 -1.75 -11.23
CA VAL A 92 12.73 -2.13 -10.60
C VAL A 92 11.65 -2.19 -11.66
N THR A 93 11.09 -3.37 -11.89
CA THR A 93 10.06 -3.59 -12.93
C THR A 93 8.65 -3.66 -12.37
N THR A 94 8.51 -3.96 -11.07
CA THR A 94 7.24 -3.94 -10.34
C THR A 94 7.52 -3.47 -8.93
N LEU A 95 6.74 -2.51 -8.47
CA LEU A 95 6.69 -2.09 -7.08
C LEU A 95 5.22 -1.86 -6.73
N ARG A 96 4.57 -2.90 -6.20
CA ARG A 96 3.12 -2.93 -6.03
C ARG A 96 2.69 -3.18 -4.60
N SER A 97 1.71 -2.42 -4.12
CA SER A 97 1.03 -2.69 -2.86
C SER A 97 -0.37 -2.08 -2.87
N GLN A 98 -1.31 -2.72 -2.18
CA GLN A 98 -2.66 -2.17 -1.94
C GLN A 98 -3.41 -1.73 -3.22
N GLY A 99 -3.22 -2.49 -4.31
CA GLY A 99 -3.91 -2.25 -5.58
C GLY A 99 -3.22 -1.26 -6.50
N VAL A 100 -2.03 -0.78 -6.13
CA VAL A 100 -1.28 0.24 -6.87
C VAL A 100 0.11 -0.29 -7.24
N ASP A 101 0.39 -0.36 -8.54
CA ASP A 101 1.74 -0.59 -9.07
C ASP A 101 2.33 0.75 -9.52
N VAL A 102 3.21 1.31 -8.71
CA VAL A 102 3.76 2.66 -8.97
C VAL A 102 4.64 2.70 -10.23
N ILE A 103 5.25 1.57 -10.63
CA ILE A 103 6.08 1.50 -11.83
C ILE A 103 5.20 1.46 -13.08
N ASN A 104 4.25 0.53 -13.13
CA ASN A 104 3.51 0.24 -14.36
C ASN A 104 2.23 1.09 -14.53
N GLU A 105 1.57 1.50 -13.45
CA GLU A 105 0.33 2.28 -13.54
C GLU A 105 0.57 3.79 -13.58
N TYR A 106 1.70 4.24 -13.01
CA TYR A 106 2.01 5.68 -12.87
C TYR A 106 3.28 6.09 -13.60
N LEU A 107 4.42 5.50 -13.27
CA LEU A 107 5.72 5.96 -13.75
C LEU A 107 5.87 5.74 -15.28
N ASN A 108 5.84 4.50 -15.75
CA ASN A 108 6.05 4.15 -17.16
C ASN A 108 5.09 4.89 -18.12
N PRO A 109 3.76 4.93 -17.89
CA PRO A 109 2.85 5.65 -18.78
C PRO A 109 3.09 7.16 -18.82
N THR A 110 3.57 7.75 -17.72
CA THR A 110 3.88 9.19 -17.67
C THR A 110 5.16 9.48 -18.42
N ILE A 111 6.18 8.65 -18.24
CA ILE A 111 7.44 8.71 -18.98
C ILE A 111 7.18 8.66 -20.48
N GLU A 112 6.44 7.65 -20.94
CA GLU A 112 6.16 7.46 -22.38
C GLU A 112 5.45 8.68 -22.98
N LYS A 113 4.50 9.28 -22.25
CA LYS A 113 3.78 10.48 -22.71
C LYS A 113 4.71 11.69 -22.87
N VAL A 114 5.56 11.94 -21.87
CA VAL A 114 6.48 13.09 -21.89
C VAL A 114 7.57 12.87 -22.93
N GLU A 115 8.19 11.68 -22.96
CA GLU A 115 9.19 11.30 -23.95
C GLU A 115 8.63 11.41 -25.37
N LYS A 116 7.42 10.88 -25.63
CA LYS A 116 6.76 11.01 -26.92
C LYS A 116 6.47 12.47 -27.27
N ALA A 117 5.98 13.29 -26.34
CA ALA A 117 5.69 14.70 -26.61
C ALA A 117 6.96 15.49 -26.93
N VAL A 118 8.05 15.22 -26.21
CA VAL A 118 9.37 15.81 -26.45
C VAL A 118 9.89 15.36 -27.81
N LYS A 119 9.91 14.05 -28.08
CA LYS A 119 10.29 13.48 -29.38
C LYS A 119 9.48 14.04 -30.54
N ASP A 120 8.16 14.06 -30.45
CA ASP A 120 7.28 14.54 -31.52
C ASP A 120 7.55 16.01 -31.84
N LYS A 121 7.73 16.85 -30.81
CA LYS A 121 8.05 18.27 -31.01
C LYS A 121 9.44 18.48 -31.58
N LEU A 122 10.42 17.75 -31.06
CA LEU A 122 11.79 17.79 -31.59
C LEU A 122 11.78 17.29 -33.04
N ASN A 123 11.08 16.21 -33.35
CA ASN A 123 10.92 15.69 -34.71
C ASN A 123 10.25 16.74 -35.61
N GLU A 124 9.11 17.29 -35.23
CA GLU A 124 8.39 18.30 -36.01
C GLU A 124 9.26 19.52 -36.34
N LYS A 125 10.05 19.98 -35.37
CA LYS A 125 10.76 21.25 -35.47
C LYS A 125 12.21 21.14 -35.93
N LEU A 126 12.86 20.00 -35.70
CA LEU A 126 14.26 19.74 -36.05
C LEU A 126 14.41 18.89 -37.33
N SER A 127 13.42 18.10 -37.75
CA SER A 127 13.59 17.19 -38.91
C SER A 127 13.51 17.86 -40.29
N ALA A 128 12.78 18.96 -40.44
CA ALA A 128 12.64 19.62 -41.75
C ALA A 128 13.91 20.36 -42.22
N PRO A 129 14.74 20.93 -41.32
CA PRO A 129 16.00 21.58 -41.73
C PRO A 129 17.30 20.83 -41.36
N LEU A 130 17.26 19.75 -40.57
CA LEU A 130 18.46 18.97 -40.21
C LEU A 130 18.54 17.67 -41.03
N SER A 131 19.69 17.45 -41.69
CA SER A 131 19.97 16.23 -42.46
C SER A 131 19.72 14.94 -41.65
N SER A 132 19.48 13.82 -42.35
CA SER A 132 19.26 12.49 -41.75
C SER A 132 20.37 12.03 -40.79
N ILE A 133 21.59 12.56 -40.93
CA ILE A 133 22.73 12.27 -40.05
C ILE A 133 22.57 12.93 -38.68
N ALA A 134 22.18 14.21 -38.63
CA ALA A 134 21.96 14.93 -37.37
C ALA A 134 20.79 14.34 -36.57
N TYR A 135 19.78 13.81 -37.26
CA TYR A 135 18.67 13.06 -36.66
C TYR A 135 19.12 11.78 -35.93
N GLY A 136 19.98 10.98 -36.57
CA GLY A 136 20.54 9.77 -35.94
C GLY A 136 21.43 10.09 -34.73
N ILE A 137 22.23 11.15 -34.82
CA ILE A 137 23.07 11.65 -33.72
C ILE A 137 22.20 12.13 -32.56
N PHE A 138 21.13 12.85 -32.82
CA PHE A 138 20.20 13.32 -31.79
C PHE A 138 19.54 12.15 -31.04
N ASN A 139 18.96 11.19 -31.76
CA ASN A 139 18.30 10.04 -31.13
C ASN A 139 19.27 9.19 -30.31
N THR A 140 20.53 9.04 -30.74
CA THR A 140 21.51 8.19 -30.03
C THR A 140 22.19 8.94 -28.89
N SER A 141 22.62 10.18 -29.13
CA SER A 141 23.50 10.95 -28.24
C SER A 141 22.74 11.84 -27.27
N VAL A 142 21.45 12.08 -27.49
CA VAL A 142 20.59 12.82 -26.57
C VAL A 142 19.57 11.88 -25.95
N ILE A 143 18.72 11.26 -26.77
CA ILE A 143 17.54 10.55 -26.25
C ILE A 143 17.89 9.13 -25.79
N GLY A 144 18.71 8.39 -26.54
CA GLY A 144 19.13 7.01 -26.20
C GLY A 144 20.01 6.95 -24.95
N GLN A 145 20.57 8.10 -24.61
CA GLN A 145 21.26 8.32 -23.38
C GLN A 145 20.29 8.26 -22.19
N TRP A 146 19.02 8.66 -22.30
CA TRP A 146 18.04 8.67 -21.19
C TRP A 146 17.71 7.25 -20.60
N ASP A 147 17.45 7.22 -19.29
CA ASP A 147 17.34 6.11 -18.34
C ASP A 147 16.43 6.60 -17.23
N LEU A 148 15.17 6.25 -17.43
CA LEU A 148 14.01 6.75 -16.72
C LEU A 148 13.55 5.82 -15.61
N LYS A 149 14.35 4.79 -15.34
CA LYS A 149 13.95 3.69 -14.49
C LYS A 149 14.30 4.00 -13.05
N MET A 150 13.52 3.42 -12.15
CA MET A 150 13.92 3.27 -10.76
C MET A 150 14.92 2.13 -10.65
N HIS A 151 16.00 2.37 -9.92
CA HIS A 151 17.09 1.43 -9.73
C HIS A 151 17.25 1.03 -8.26
N LEU A 152 17.78 -0.17 -8.04
CA LEU A 152 18.37 -0.61 -6.78
C LEU A 152 19.86 -0.89 -6.99
N LYS A 153 20.71 -0.29 -6.16
CA LYS A 153 22.14 -0.59 -6.12
C LYS A 153 22.48 -1.26 -4.78
N PRO A 154 23.04 -2.49 -4.78
CA PRO A 154 23.46 -3.15 -3.55
C PRO A 154 24.52 -2.32 -2.83
N VAL A 155 24.37 -2.26 -1.52
CA VAL A 155 25.31 -1.62 -0.59
C VAL A 155 25.29 -2.39 0.73
N THR A 156 26.24 -2.07 1.59
CA THR A 156 26.32 -2.59 2.95
C THR A 156 26.11 -1.45 3.92
N THR A 157 25.25 -1.65 4.91
CA THR A 157 25.06 -0.69 6.00
C THR A 157 26.32 -0.57 6.86
N SER A 158 26.39 0.47 7.68
CA SER A 158 27.51 0.67 8.61
C SER A 158 27.75 -0.51 9.57
N ASP A 159 26.71 -1.29 9.86
CA ASP A 159 26.73 -2.49 10.70
C ASP A 159 26.80 -3.82 9.94
N GLY A 160 27.05 -3.81 8.62
CA GLY A 160 27.35 -5.02 7.85
C GLY A 160 26.15 -5.77 7.26
N ARG A 161 24.95 -5.19 7.24
CA ARG A 161 23.74 -5.81 6.64
C ARG A 161 23.66 -5.51 5.15
N ASP A 162 23.13 -6.47 4.39
CA ASP A 162 22.79 -6.28 2.99
C ASP A 162 21.66 -5.26 2.84
N ALA A 163 21.88 -4.23 2.03
CA ALA A 163 20.93 -3.19 1.77
C ALA A 163 21.03 -2.69 0.32
N TYR A 164 20.14 -1.77 -0.04
CA TYR A 164 20.08 -1.19 -1.36
C TYR A 164 19.89 0.31 -1.26
N TYR A 165 20.65 1.05 -2.06
CA TYR A 165 20.20 2.37 -2.45
C TYR A 165 19.11 2.21 -3.50
N ALA A 166 17.91 2.70 -3.20
CA ALA A 166 16.88 2.91 -4.20
C ALA A 166 17.04 4.32 -4.76
N PHE A 167 17.15 4.45 -6.08
CA PHE A 167 17.44 5.74 -6.70
C PHE A 167 16.84 5.87 -8.09
N ALA A 168 16.72 7.12 -8.51
CA ALA A 168 16.56 7.50 -9.90
C ALA A 168 17.59 8.58 -10.21
N THR A 169 17.98 8.72 -11.46
CA THR A 169 18.86 9.83 -11.87
C THR A 169 18.06 10.76 -12.78
N VAL A 170 18.46 12.03 -12.86
CA VAL A 170 17.97 13.05 -13.82
C VAL A 170 19.00 13.15 -14.99
N PRO A 171 18.68 13.36 -16.29
CA PRO A 171 19.70 13.28 -17.33
C PRO A 171 20.49 14.54 -17.33
N SER A 172 21.72 14.40 -17.80
CA SER A 172 22.42 15.59 -18.20
C SER A 172 21.68 16.24 -19.38
N MET A 173 21.45 17.54 -19.29
CA MET A 173 21.01 18.35 -20.43
C MET A 173 22.18 18.80 -21.31
N GLN A 174 23.42 18.50 -20.90
CA GLN A 174 24.62 18.84 -21.66
C GLN A 174 24.59 18.30 -23.09
N PRO A 175 24.17 17.05 -23.37
CA PRO A 175 24.11 16.56 -24.75
C PRO A 175 23.14 17.35 -25.64
N ILE A 176 22.06 17.91 -25.08
CA ILE A 176 21.13 18.78 -25.81
C ILE A 176 21.76 20.14 -26.09
N CYS A 177 22.43 20.71 -25.09
CA CYS A 177 23.18 21.96 -25.27
C CYS A 177 24.26 21.82 -26.36
N ASP A 178 25.05 20.75 -26.31
CA ASP A 178 26.12 20.47 -27.28
C ASP A 178 25.56 20.27 -28.69
N PHE A 179 24.46 19.52 -28.80
CA PHE A 179 23.74 19.34 -30.05
C PHE A 179 23.22 20.68 -30.59
N TRP A 180 22.60 21.50 -29.74
CA TRP A 180 22.08 22.81 -30.14
C TRP A 180 23.19 23.78 -30.54
N HIS A 181 24.31 23.80 -29.83
CA HIS A 181 25.44 24.64 -30.20
C HIS A 181 26.01 24.25 -31.58
N THR A 182 26.04 22.95 -31.89
CA THR A 182 26.59 22.44 -33.15
C THR A 182 25.62 22.56 -34.32
N TYR A 183 24.33 22.30 -34.10
CA TYR A 183 23.33 22.12 -35.15
C TYR A 183 22.15 23.10 -35.07
N GLY A 184 22.05 23.90 -34.01
CA GLY A 184 20.94 24.83 -33.76
C GLY A 184 20.81 25.95 -34.79
N ILE A 185 21.89 26.29 -35.50
CA ILE A 185 21.85 27.24 -36.62
C ILE A 185 20.90 26.79 -37.74
N PHE A 186 20.70 25.48 -37.90
CA PHE A 186 19.77 24.92 -38.86
C PHE A 186 18.34 24.86 -38.32
N ALA A 187 18.10 25.05 -37.03
CA ALA A 187 16.77 24.96 -36.44
C ALA A 187 15.83 26.10 -36.86
N GLY A 188 16.33 27.21 -37.41
CA GLY A 188 15.49 28.31 -37.90
C GLY A 188 14.49 28.83 -36.85
N ARG A 189 13.19 28.85 -37.19
CA ARG A 189 12.08 29.29 -36.31
C ARG A 189 11.46 28.17 -35.43
N ALA A 190 12.11 27.01 -35.38
CA ALA A 190 11.66 25.81 -34.67
C ALA A 190 11.17 26.04 -33.23
N LEU A 191 11.90 26.87 -32.48
CA LEU A 191 11.67 27.12 -31.07
C LEU A 191 11.06 28.50 -30.78
N ASP A 192 10.54 29.21 -31.79
CA ASP A 192 9.94 30.54 -31.60
C ASP A 192 8.72 30.50 -30.67
N SER A 193 8.01 29.37 -30.62
CA SER A 193 6.91 29.14 -29.66
C SER A 193 7.38 28.83 -28.24
N TYR A 194 8.69 28.70 -28.02
CA TYR A 194 9.33 28.37 -26.74
C TYR A 194 10.53 29.28 -26.48
N PRO A 195 10.33 30.61 -26.39
CA PRO A 195 11.42 31.59 -26.35
C PRO A 195 12.36 31.39 -25.16
N ASN A 196 11.85 30.95 -24.00
CA ASN A 196 12.68 30.70 -22.82
C ASN A 196 13.58 29.47 -23.01
N LEU A 197 13.04 28.37 -23.55
CA LEU A 197 13.81 27.16 -23.86
C LEU A 197 14.87 27.46 -24.92
N LYS A 198 14.52 28.20 -25.98
CA LYS A 198 15.47 28.66 -26.99
C LYS A 198 16.59 29.48 -26.36
N SER A 199 16.24 30.44 -25.50
CA SER A 199 17.21 31.30 -24.83
C SER A 199 18.14 30.50 -23.91
N ALA A 200 17.63 29.49 -23.21
CA ALA A 200 18.44 28.58 -22.38
C ALA A 200 19.42 27.75 -23.23
N LEU A 201 18.96 27.21 -24.35
CA LEU A 201 19.78 26.47 -25.31
C LEU A 201 20.85 27.36 -25.97
N ASP A 202 20.50 28.59 -26.35
CA ASP A 202 21.43 29.56 -26.93
C ASP A 202 22.53 29.97 -25.95
N ARG A 203 22.22 30.02 -24.63
CA ARG A 203 23.23 30.21 -23.57
C ARG A 203 24.10 28.97 -23.33
N GLY A 204 23.68 27.80 -23.82
CA GLY A 204 24.33 26.53 -23.55
C GLY A 204 24.30 26.13 -22.07
N ASN A 205 23.32 26.60 -21.29
CA ASN A 205 23.21 26.31 -19.86
C ASN A 205 22.29 25.10 -19.61
N PRO A 206 22.83 23.90 -19.28
CA PRO A 206 22.03 22.68 -19.10
C PRO A 206 20.96 22.81 -18.02
N ASP A 207 21.27 23.53 -16.95
CA ASP A 207 20.41 23.74 -15.79
C ASP A 207 19.18 24.60 -16.14
N ASP A 208 19.36 25.63 -16.97
CA ASP A 208 18.26 26.44 -17.47
C ASP A 208 17.41 25.64 -18.46
N VAL A 209 18.04 24.86 -19.34
CA VAL A 209 17.34 24.00 -20.30
C VAL A 209 16.46 22.99 -19.57
N TRP A 210 16.99 22.38 -18.52
CA TRP A 210 16.26 21.44 -17.67
C TRP A 210 15.02 22.10 -17.05
N TYR A 211 15.20 23.25 -16.40
CA TYR A 211 14.11 23.97 -15.76
C TYR A 211 12.98 24.35 -16.75
N GLU A 212 13.33 24.76 -17.97
CA GLU A 212 12.31 25.03 -19.00
C GLU A 212 11.58 23.77 -19.47
N ILE A 213 12.28 22.64 -19.62
CA ILE A 213 11.68 21.35 -19.96
C ILE A 213 10.72 20.89 -18.86
N GLU A 214 11.10 21.02 -17.58
CA GLU A 214 10.25 20.69 -16.44
C GLU A 214 8.94 21.48 -16.44
N ARG A 215 9.00 22.78 -16.74
CA ARG A 215 7.78 23.61 -16.84
C ARG A 215 6.87 23.18 -17.99
N LEU A 216 7.44 22.81 -19.13
CA LEU A 216 6.68 22.29 -20.26
C LEU A 216 6.06 20.93 -19.95
N ALA A 217 6.79 20.04 -19.26
CA ALA A 217 6.28 18.76 -18.82
C ALA A 217 5.13 18.94 -17.81
N LEU A 218 5.31 19.83 -16.82
CA LEU A 218 4.27 20.16 -15.84
C LEU A 218 3.00 20.67 -16.53
N ALA A 219 3.10 21.64 -17.44
CA ALA A 219 1.95 22.15 -18.19
C ALA A 219 1.25 21.05 -19.01
N LYS A 220 2.00 20.06 -19.51
CA LYS A 220 1.44 18.91 -20.24
C LYS A 220 0.72 17.93 -19.31
N ILE A 221 1.26 17.71 -18.11
CA ILE A 221 0.62 16.88 -17.08
C ILE A 221 -0.67 17.54 -16.61
N GLU A 222 -0.66 18.86 -16.38
CA GLU A 222 -1.83 19.65 -15.98
C GLU A 222 -2.95 19.64 -17.01
N SER A 223 -2.60 19.71 -18.30
CA SER A 223 -3.57 19.69 -19.41
C SER A 223 -4.04 18.29 -19.79
N SER A 224 -3.54 17.24 -19.14
CA SER A 224 -3.96 15.86 -19.40
C SER A 224 -5.40 15.63 -18.90
N PRO A 225 -6.28 14.96 -19.67
CA PRO A 225 -7.65 14.63 -19.25
C PRO A 225 -7.74 13.87 -17.92
N ASN A 226 -6.66 13.18 -17.54
CA ASN A 226 -6.54 12.41 -16.30
C ASN A 226 -5.61 13.07 -15.27
N ALA A 227 -5.40 14.39 -15.35
CA ALA A 227 -4.54 15.12 -14.42
C ALA A 227 -5.07 14.93 -12.98
N ASN A 228 -4.31 14.19 -12.17
CA ASN A 228 -4.60 14.05 -10.76
C ASN A 228 -4.06 15.29 -10.02
N ALA A 229 -4.95 16.09 -9.44
CA ALA A 229 -4.61 17.33 -8.76
C ALA A 229 -3.58 17.12 -7.64
N ASP A 230 -3.64 15.99 -6.94
CA ASP A 230 -2.67 15.65 -5.91
C ASP A 230 -1.28 15.47 -6.54
N ILE A 231 -1.17 14.67 -7.61
CA ILE A 231 0.11 14.45 -8.31
C ILE A 231 0.68 15.78 -8.83
N VAL A 232 -0.15 16.62 -9.45
CA VAL A 232 0.27 17.93 -9.98
C VAL A 232 0.80 18.85 -8.88
N ASN A 233 0.07 18.97 -7.77
CA ASN A 233 0.46 19.83 -6.67
C ASN A 233 1.80 19.43 -6.07
N ILE A 234 2.09 18.14 -6.06
CA ILE A 234 3.34 17.69 -5.51
C ILE A 234 4.51 17.85 -6.50
N ILE A 235 4.30 17.65 -7.80
CA ILE A 235 5.31 17.98 -8.83
C ILE A 235 5.70 19.47 -8.72
N LYS A 236 4.70 20.36 -8.56
CA LYS A 236 4.93 21.80 -8.33
C LYS A 236 5.78 22.09 -7.11
N HIS A 237 5.65 21.28 -6.05
CA HIS A 237 6.44 21.48 -4.84
C HIS A 237 7.95 21.29 -5.06
N TYR A 238 8.36 20.41 -5.97
CA TYR A 238 9.78 20.19 -6.27
C TYR A 238 10.32 21.09 -7.36
N ILE A 239 9.53 21.36 -8.41
CA ILE A 239 9.94 22.29 -9.47
C ILE A 239 9.98 23.72 -8.92
N GLY A 240 9.14 24.02 -7.93
CA GLY A 240 8.94 25.37 -7.44
C GLY A 240 8.20 26.25 -8.45
N THR A 241 8.05 27.52 -8.09
CA THR A 241 7.51 28.57 -8.97
C THR A 241 8.62 29.38 -9.63
N THR A 242 9.82 29.34 -9.07
CA THR A 242 11.01 30.04 -9.56
C THR A 242 12.19 29.08 -9.75
N ARG A 243 13.18 29.47 -10.55
CA ARG A 243 14.39 28.65 -10.78
C ARG A 243 15.14 28.36 -9.49
N ALA A 244 15.16 29.31 -8.55
CA ALA A 244 15.83 29.18 -7.25
C ALA A 244 15.12 28.21 -6.30
N GLU A 245 13.83 27.96 -6.51
CA GLU A 245 13.04 27.01 -5.74
C GLU A 245 13.13 25.58 -6.30
N ASN A 246 13.70 25.40 -7.50
CA ASN A 246 13.77 24.09 -8.12
C ASN A 246 14.75 23.18 -7.38
N ARG A 247 14.24 22.04 -6.95
CA ARG A 247 14.93 21.01 -6.16
C ARG A 247 15.46 19.86 -7.03
N ILE A 248 15.08 19.85 -8.31
CA ILE A 248 15.47 18.82 -9.26
C ILE A 248 16.49 19.39 -10.26
N ASN A 249 17.67 18.79 -10.29
CA ASN A 249 18.82 19.25 -11.06
C ASN A 249 19.21 18.19 -12.09
N GLN A 250 19.58 18.64 -13.28
CA GLN A 250 20.01 17.77 -14.36
C GLN A 250 21.33 17.05 -14.02
N GLY A 251 21.48 15.82 -14.51
CA GLY A 251 22.65 14.97 -14.28
C GLY A 251 22.77 14.43 -12.85
N GLN A 252 21.82 14.73 -11.96
CA GLN A 252 21.90 14.38 -10.55
C GLN A 252 21.19 13.06 -10.24
N THR A 253 21.81 12.21 -9.42
CA THR A 253 21.18 11.01 -8.86
C THR A 253 20.48 11.32 -7.55
N TYR A 254 19.24 10.88 -7.41
CA TYR A 254 18.38 11.09 -6.25
C TYR A 254 18.07 9.76 -5.55
N TYR A 255 18.35 9.70 -4.25
CA TYR A 255 18.18 8.49 -3.43
C TYR A 255 16.90 8.55 -2.58
N LEU A 256 16.24 7.41 -2.39
CA LEU A 256 14.92 7.32 -1.76
C LEU A 256 14.95 6.75 -0.35
N ILE A 257 13.95 7.19 0.42
CA ILE A 257 13.79 7.04 1.87
C ILE A 257 14.89 7.80 2.59
N SER A 258 14.50 8.87 3.27
CA SER A 258 15.34 9.62 4.20
C SER A 258 14.77 9.55 5.61
N GLY A 259 15.51 10.04 6.59
CA GLY A 259 14.87 10.59 7.79
C GLY A 259 14.65 12.08 7.61
N ALA A 260 14.18 12.74 8.65
CA ALA A 260 14.31 14.19 8.70
C ALA A 260 15.79 14.58 8.74
N LEU A 261 16.11 15.75 8.18
CA LEU A 261 17.40 16.41 8.34
C LEU A 261 17.14 17.77 9.00
N LYS A 262 18.02 18.16 9.91
CA LYS A 262 18.04 19.50 10.50
C LYS A 262 19.25 20.27 9.94
N LYS A 263 19.01 21.53 9.60
CA LYS A 263 20.05 22.48 9.22
C LYS A 263 20.55 23.19 10.47
N VAL A 264 21.85 23.11 10.72
CA VAL A 264 22.51 23.69 11.89
C VAL A 264 23.47 24.77 11.41
N ASP A 265 23.46 25.93 12.05
CA ASP A 265 24.38 27.02 11.76
C ASP A 265 24.97 27.60 13.06
N PRO A 266 26.07 27.01 13.57
CA PRO A 266 26.66 27.39 14.85
C PRO A 266 27.53 28.66 14.76
N SER A 267 27.97 29.05 13.56
CA SER A 267 28.98 30.11 13.37
C SER A 267 28.56 31.23 12.41
N GLY A 268 27.47 31.07 11.66
CA GLY A 268 27.07 31.98 10.58
C GLY A 268 27.97 31.87 9.34
N THR A 269 28.69 30.76 9.19
CA THR A 269 29.61 30.55 8.06
C THR A 269 29.23 29.30 7.28
N ALA A 270 29.36 29.37 5.95
CA ALA A 270 29.08 28.25 5.05
C ALA A 270 29.88 26.99 5.41
N TYR A 271 29.32 25.84 5.00
CA TYR A 271 29.87 24.52 5.21
C TYR A 271 31.35 24.44 4.81
N ASN A 272 32.18 24.02 5.77
CA ASN A 272 33.57 23.74 5.55
C ASN A 272 33.83 22.24 5.81
N PRO A 273 34.18 21.44 4.78
CA PRO A 273 34.51 20.02 4.95
C PRO A 273 35.63 19.74 5.97
N ALA A 274 36.54 20.71 6.20
CA ALA A 274 37.60 20.59 7.19
C ALA A 274 37.15 20.95 8.63
N ASN A 275 35.99 21.58 8.78
CA ASN A 275 35.37 21.90 10.08
C ASN A 275 33.85 21.69 10.02
N PRO A 276 33.37 20.47 9.73
CA PRO A 276 31.99 20.23 9.35
C PRO A 276 31.00 20.57 10.47
N THR A 277 31.36 20.37 11.74
CA THR A 277 30.49 20.65 12.88
C THR A 277 30.61 22.07 13.42
N GLY A 278 31.68 22.80 13.08
CA GLY A 278 31.92 24.17 13.52
C GLY A 278 31.43 25.24 12.53
N THR A 279 30.88 24.82 11.40
CA THR A 279 30.24 25.67 10.38
C THR A 279 28.80 25.22 10.14
N ALA A 280 28.08 25.92 9.26
CA ALA A 280 26.77 25.46 8.83
C ALA A 280 26.85 24.05 8.24
N HIS A 281 25.94 23.16 8.64
CA HIS A 281 25.91 21.77 8.20
C HIS A 281 24.52 21.14 8.34
N ASN A 282 24.32 20.03 7.61
CA ASN A 282 23.19 19.14 7.83
C ASN A 282 23.50 18.14 8.95
N GLU A 283 22.49 17.85 9.78
CA GLU A 283 22.50 16.76 10.75
C GLU A 283 21.27 15.88 10.56
N TYR A 284 21.40 14.58 10.79
CA TYR A 284 20.28 13.66 10.74
C TYR A 284 19.35 13.83 11.94
N ASP A 285 18.08 14.09 11.65
CA ASP A 285 17.00 14.19 12.62
C ASP A 285 16.23 12.86 12.65
N GLY A 286 16.67 11.94 13.52
CA GLY A 286 16.10 10.60 13.67
C GLY A 286 14.69 10.54 14.28
N THR A 287 14.05 11.69 14.51
CA THR A 287 12.72 11.78 15.10
C THR A 287 11.61 11.33 14.15
N GLU A 288 11.79 11.49 12.83
CA GLU A 288 10.82 11.09 11.81
C GLU A 288 11.51 10.35 10.67
N ALA A 289 10.88 9.27 10.18
CA ALA A 289 11.24 8.67 8.89
C ALA A 289 10.38 9.28 7.79
N LYS A 290 11.00 9.58 6.64
CA LYS A 290 10.35 10.22 5.50
C LYS A 290 10.70 9.51 4.22
N PHE A 291 9.68 9.12 3.47
CA PHE A 291 9.88 8.83 2.06
C PHE A 291 10.04 10.18 1.34
N ASP A 292 11.30 10.59 1.10
CA ASP A 292 11.73 11.82 0.42
C ASP A 292 13.09 11.55 -0.24
N PHE A 293 13.53 12.45 -1.10
CA PHE A 293 14.84 12.40 -1.72
C PHE A 293 15.89 12.89 -0.72
N VAL A 294 16.93 12.09 -0.55
CA VAL A 294 17.99 12.33 0.42
C VAL A 294 18.91 13.48 0.02
N ASN A 295 18.92 13.92 -1.23
CA ASN A 295 19.86 14.90 -1.76
C ASN A 295 19.22 15.83 -2.79
N ASN A 296 18.02 16.33 -2.48
CA ASN A 296 17.24 17.14 -3.40
C ASN A 296 17.47 18.65 -3.33
N ASN A 297 18.55 19.07 -2.70
CA ASN A 297 18.90 20.48 -2.62
C ASN A 297 20.40 20.68 -2.84
N THR A 298 20.88 20.33 -4.04
CA THR A 298 22.32 20.31 -4.36
C THR A 298 22.93 21.68 -4.64
N THR A 299 22.11 22.74 -4.72
CA THR A 299 22.57 24.13 -4.86
C THR A 299 22.86 24.79 -3.51
N ASP A 300 22.46 24.14 -2.41
CA ASP A 300 22.74 24.60 -1.06
C ASP A 300 24.13 24.17 -0.61
N GLU A 301 25.13 24.87 -1.14
CA GLU A 301 26.52 24.74 -0.73
C GLU A 301 26.74 25.21 0.72
N TYR A 302 25.78 25.92 1.32
CA TYR A 302 25.90 26.50 2.64
C TYR A 302 25.81 25.44 3.75
N PHE A 303 24.94 24.43 3.63
CA PHE A 303 24.79 23.37 4.64
C PHE A 303 25.50 22.04 4.27
N GLY A 304 26.11 21.95 3.09
CA GLY A 304 26.86 20.76 2.67
C GLY A 304 25.99 19.55 2.31
N PRO A 305 26.59 18.38 2.07
CA PRO A 305 25.90 17.25 1.45
C PRO A 305 24.98 16.48 2.43
N GLU A 306 23.79 16.12 1.98
CA GLU A 306 22.75 15.46 2.80
C GLU A 306 22.89 13.93 2.87
N LEU A 307 23.34 13.27 1.79
CA LEU A 307 23.47 11.81 1.72
C LEU A 307 24.49 11.22 2.72
N PRO A 308 25.73 11.76 2.84
CA PRO A 308 26.68 11.26 3.84
C PRO A 308 26.19 11.44 5.28
N VAL A 309 25.42 12.49 5.55
CA VAL A 309 24.84 12.78 6.87
C VAL A 309 23.70 11.82 7.21
N THR A 310 22.88 11.46 6.21
CA THR A 310 21.75 10.54 6.39
C THR A 310 22.23 9.11 6.70
N GLY A 311 23.33 8.69 6.06
CA GLY A 311 23.95 7.38 6.26
C GLY A 311 22.98 6.23 5.96
N ASP A 312 22.93 5.23 6.85
CA ASP A 312 22.06 4.04 6.70
C ASP A 312 20.57 4.38 6.56
N ALA A 313 20.12 5.57 6.98
CA ALA A 313 18.72 5.95 6.80
C ALA A 313 18.32 6.15 5.33
N ALA A 314 19.30 6.28 4.43
CA ALA A 314 19.11 6.38 2.99
C ALA A 314 18.99 5.01 2.28
N MET A 315 19.07 3.91 3.04
CA MET A 315 19.18 2.56 2.50
C MET A 315 17.94 1.73 2.81
N TRP A 316 17.61 0.84 1.88
CA TRP A 316 16.49 -0.09 1.95
C TRP A 316 17.02 -1.48 2.28
N ILE A 317 16.51 -2.07 3.34
CA ILE A 317 16.62 -3.52 3.56
C ILE A 317 15.37 -4.17 2.99
N LEU A 318 15.57 -5.20 2.19
CA LEU A 318 14.48 -6.00 1.62
C LEU A 318 14.28 -7.23 2.50
N GLU A 319 13.24 -7.22 3.33
CA GLU A 319 12.88 -8.37 4.18
C GLU A 319 11.82 -9.21 3.45
N LYS A 320 12.17 -10.41 2.99
CA LYS A 320 11.24 -11.29 2.27
C LYS A 320 10.09 -11.70 3.19
N VAL A 321 8.85 -11.64 2.69
CA VAL A 321 7.66 -12.10 3.44
C VAL A 321 7.52 -13.60 3.23
N ASP A 322 7.87 -14.38 4.25
CA ASP A 322 7.93 -15.84 4.20
C ASP A 322 7.52 -16.47 5.55
N ASP A 323 7.81 -17.76 5.79
CA ASP A 323 7.45 -18.43 7.05
C ASP A 323 8.10 -17.80 8.30
N THR A 324 9.26 -17.15 8.12
CA THR A 324 10.03 -16.50 9.19
C THR A 324 9.51 -15.09 9.41
N ASN A 325 9.46 -14.27 8.35
CA ASN A 325 8.94 -12.91 8.39
C ASN A 325 7.51 -12.89 7.85
N TYR A 326 6.63 -13.64 8.50
CA TYR A 326 5.29 -13.92 8.01
C TYR A 326 4.39 -12.69 7.98
N PHE A 327 3.38 -12.74 7.12
CA PHE A 327 2.16 -11.97 7.28
C PHE A 327 1.12 -12.85 7.98
N GLY A 328 0.39 -12.29 8.94
CA GLY A 328 -0.61 -13.02 9.71
C GLY A 328 -1.75 -12.12 10.13
N VAL A 329 -2.91 -12.72 10.40
CA VAL A 329 -4.08 -11.97 10.85
C VAL A 329 -4.24 -12.03 12.36
N LYS A 330 -4.63 -10.88 12.94
CA LYS A 330 -4.85 -10.72 14.38
C LYS A 330 -6.34 -10.48 14.64
N PRO A 331 -7.18 -11.53 14.77
CA PRO A 331 -8.57 -11.33 15.14
C PRO A 331 -8.65 -10.73 16.55
N SER A 332 -9.67 -9.89 16.80
CA SER A 332 -9.89 -9.31 18.11
C SER A 332 -10.37 -10.38 19.09
N ALA A 333 -9.91 -10.32 20.34
CA ALA A 333 -10.41 -11.20 21.41
C ALA A 333 -11.93 -11.06 21.62
N ASN A 334 -12.50 -9.90 21.26
CA ASN A 334 -13.94 -9.64 21.34
C ASN A 334 -14.74 -10.31 20.22
N MET A 335 -14.07 -10.77 19.15
CA MET A 335 -14.71 -11.44 18.01
C MET A 335 -14.65 -12.97 18.17
N LYS A 336 -14.89 -13.45 19.40
CA LYS A 336 -14.88 -14.87 19.73
C LYS A 336 -16.30 -15.46 19.60
N GLY A 337 -16.44 -16.47 18.77
CA GLY A 337 -17.67 -17.24 18.62
C GLY A 337 -17.93 -18.14 19.83
N ARG A 338 -19.15 -18.68 19.93
CA ARG A 338 -19.49 -19.64 20.99
C ARG A 338 -18.83 -21.01 20.80
N ASP A 339 -18.48 -21.33 19.56
CA ASP A 339 -17.61 -22.44 19.16
C ASP A 339 -16.16 -22.32 19.70
N GLY A 340 -15.82 -21.20 20.36
CA GLY A 340 -14.51 -20.94 20.89
C GLY A 340 -13.50 -20.42 19.87
N LYS A 341 -13.90 -20.27 18.60
CA LYS A 341 -13.07 -19.74 17.51
C LYS A 341 -13.09 -18.22 17.49
N TYR A 342 -12.13 -17.63 16.79
CA TYR A 342 -12.01 -16.18 16.59
C TYR A 342 -12.26 -15.83 15.14
N TYR A 343 -13.00 -14.75 14.91
CA TYR A 343 -13.39 -14.37 13.56
C TYR A 343 -12.91 -12.97 13.18
N THR A 344 -12.52 -12.80 11.92
CA THR A 344 -12.21 -11.49 11.34
C THR A 344 -12.57 -11.49 9.86
N THR A 345 -12.52 -10.32 9.22
CA THR A 345 -12.54 -10.22 7.77
C THR A 345 -11.22 -9.73 7.22
N LEU A 346 -10.94 -10.05 5.95
CA LEU A 346 -9.76 -9.60 5.23
C LEU A 346 -10.10 -9.30 3.77
N TYR A 347 -9.49 -8.24 3.25
CA TYR A 347 -9.46 -7.91 1.83
C TYR A 347 -8.08 -7.34 1.48
N VAL A 348 -7.33 -8.02 0.61
CA VAL A 348 -5.93 -7.69 0.29
C VAL A 348 -5.66 -7.79 -1.21
N ASP A 349 -4.66 -7.07 -1.68
CA ASP A 349 -4.31 -6.97 -3.11
C ASP A 349 -3.59 -8.22 -3.64
N PHE A 350 -2.95 -9.00 -2.78
CA PHE A 350 -2.16 -10.17 -3.16
C PHE A 350 -2.91 -11.49 -2.91
N PRO A 351 -2.65 -12.55 -3.69
CA PRO A 351 -3.09 -13.89 -3.34
C PRO A 351 -2.31 -14.36 -2.11
N PHE A 352 -2.91 -15.19 -1.28
CA PHE A 352 -2.22 -15.74 -0.11
C PHE A 352 -2.50 -17.23 0.08
N LYS A 353 -1.45 -17.97 0.41
CA LYS A 353 -1.54 -19.35 0.87
C LYS A 353 -1.81 -19.36 2.37
N ILE A 354 -2.79 -20.15 2.79
CA ILE A 354 -3.10 -20.33 4.21
C ILE A 354 -2.11 -21.35 4.79
N VAL A 355 -1.29 -20.92 5.75
CA VAL A 355 -0.31 -21.78 6.45
C VAL A 355 -0.71 -22.02 7.89
N GLY A 356 -1.31 -21.01 8.53
CA GLY A 356 -1.93 -21.13 9.84
C GLY A 356 -3.13 -22.09 9.84
N ASP A 357 -3.60 -22.41 11.04
CA ASP A 357 -4.84 -23.19 11.20
C ASP A 357 -6.04 -22.23 11.10
N VAL A 358 -6.29 -21.78 9.86
CA VAL A 358 -7.28 -20.79 9.48
C VAL A 358 -8.16 -21.36 8.37
N LYS A 359 -9.45 -21.04 8.41
CA LYS A 359 -10.36 -21.28 7.30
C LYS A 359 -10.85 -19.96 6.72
N ALA A 360 -10.92 -19.88 5.39
CA ALA A 360 -11.43 -18.73 4.68
C ALA A 360 -12.78 -19.06 4.04
N TYR A 361 -13.73 -18.15 4.22
CA TYR A 361 -15.10 -18.30 3.74
C TYR A 361 -15.53 -17.12 2.88
N THR A 362 -16.45 -17.40 1.96
CA THR A 362 -17.18 -16.43 1.15
C THR A 362 -18.65 -16.40 1.55
N ILE A 363 -19.36 -15.34 1.14
CA ILE A 363 -20.81 -15.24 1.32
C ILE A 363 -21.48 -15.34 -0.04
N GLU A 364 -22.27 -16.38 -0.29
CA GLU A 364 -22.96 -16.57 -1.58
C GLU A 364 -24.32 -15.86 -1.66
N GLY A 365 -24.89 -15.52 -0.50
CA GLY A 365 -26.23 -14.94 -0.43
C GLY A 365 -26.56 -14.39 0.94
N VAL A 366 -27.57 -13.53 0.98
CA VAL A 366 -28.24 -13.09 2.20
C VAL A 366 -29.71 -13.42 2.08
N ASP A 367 -30.25 -14.15 3.05
CA ASP A 367 -31.54 -14.80 2.93
C ASP A 367 -32.51 -14.32 4.01
N ALA A 368 -33.79 -14.68 3.79
CA ALA A 368 -34.86 -14.45 4.74
C ALA A 368 -34.61 -15.16 6.07
N LYS A 369 -35.49 -14.95 7.05
CA LYS A 369 -35.29 -15.49 8.39
C LYS A 369 -35.23 -17.02 8.40
N ASN A 370 -34.22 -17.58 9.06
CA ASN A 370 -34.18 -19.00 9.40
C ASN A 370 -35.24 -19.36 10.45
N ALA A 371 -35.32 -20.63 10.81
CA ALA A 371 -36.30 -21.15 11.79
C ALA A 371 -36.24 -20.45 13.15
N GLN A 372 -35.10 -19.84 13.49
CA GLN A 372 -34.83 -19.13 14.74
C GLN A 372 -35.11 -17.62 14.63
N GLY A 373 -35.62 -17.16 13.50
CA GLY A 373 -36.08 -15.79 13.28
C GLY A 373 -34.98 -14.80 12.88
N TYR A 374 -33.77 -15.29 12.57
CA TYR A 374 -32.65 -14.47 12.13
C TYR A 374 -32.51 -14.49 10.61
N TYR A 375 -32.34 -13.31 10.03
CA TYR A 375 -31.78 -13.22 8.68
C TYR A 375 -30.34 -13.75 8.73
N PHE A 376 -29.94 -14.49 7.70
CA PHE A 376 -28.63 -15.14 7.66
C PHE A 376 -27.87 -14.83 6.38
N ALA A 377 -26.55 -14.93 6.48
CA ALA A 377 -25.62 -14.86 5.35
C ALA A 377 -25.13 -16.29 5.08
N LYS A 378 -25.39 -16.79 3.87
CA LYS A 378 -25.02 -18.15 3.47
C LYS A 378 -23.51 -18.23 3.28
N VAL A 379 -22.85 -18.95 4.18
CA VAL A 379 -21.40 -19.12 4.20
C VAL A 379 -20.99 -20.30 3.33
N LYS A 380 -19.92 -20.13 2.56
CA LYS A 380 -19.28 -21.20 1.81
C LYS A 380 -17.78 -21.24 2.07
N GLU A 381 -17.25 -22.43 2.38
CA GLU A 381 -15.82 -22.65 2.52
C GLU A 381 -15.12 -22.41 1.17
N LEU A 382 -14.13 -21.52 1.18
CA LEU A 382 -13.34 -21.18 0.00
C LEU A 382 -11.99 -21.90 0.00
N ALA A 383 -11.32 -21.89 1.16
CA ALA A 383 -9.96 -22.36 1.31
C ALA A 383 -9.68 -22.71 2.76
N GLN A 384 -8.83 -23.71 2.98
CA GLN A 384 -8.31 -24.10 4.28
C GLN A 384 -6.78 -24.15 4.26
N LYS A 385 -6.18 -24.62 5.35
CA LYS A 385 -4.72 -24.76 5.44
C LYS A 385 -4.15 -25.56 4.26
N GLY A 386 -3.17 -24.96 3.58
CA GLY A 386 -2.54 -25.50 2.37
C GLY A 386 -3.06 -24.87 1.08
N ASP A 387 -4.28 -24.35 1.08
CA ASP A 387 -4.91 -23.75 -0.09
C ASP A 387 -4.51 -22.29 -0.29
N THR A 388 -4.78 -21.76 -1.49
CA THR A 388 -4.54 -20.37 -1.87
C THR A 388 -5.84 -19.63 -2.09
N VAL A 389 -6.00 -18.50 -1.42
CA VAL A 389 -7.06 -17.53 -1.68
C VAL A 389 -6.58 -16.57 -2.79
N PRO A 390 -7.34 -16.39 -3.88
CA PRO A 390 -6.97 -15.45 -4.94
C PRO A 390 -6.87 -14.00 -4.46
N ALA A 391 -6.05 -13.21 -5.15
CA ALA A 391 -5.95 -11.77 -4.95
C ALA A 391 -7.33 -11.09 -4.96
N GLN A 392 -7.49 -10.03 -4.17
CA GLN A 392 -8.70 -9.20 -4.16
C GLN A 392 -9.98 -9.99 -3.86
N THR A 393 -9.87 -11.09 -3.10
CA THR A 393 -11.03 -11.85 -2.61
C THR A 393 -11.36 -11.42 -1.19
N ALA A 394 -12.57 -10.88 -0.99
CA ALA A 394 -13.05 -10.50 0.33
C ALA A 394 -13.50 -11.75 1.10
N VAL A 395 -12.94 -12.00 2.29
CA VAL A 395 -13.18 -13.24 3.04
C VAL A 395 -13.52 -12.98 4.50
N VAL A 396 -14.30 -13.89 5.08
CA VAL A 396 -14.35 -14.11 6.53
C VAL A 396 -13.30 -15.16 6.87
N LEU A 397 -12.51 -14.91 7.91
CA LEU A 397 -11.50 -15.84 8.42
C LEU A 397 -11.93 -16.35 9.79
N GLU A 398 -11.94 -17.67 9.94
CA GLU A 398 -12.06 -18.36 11.23
C GLU A 398 -10.66 -18.78 11.68
N CYS A 399 -10.31 -18.41 12.90
CA CYS A 399 -8.99 -18.56 13.49
C CYS A 399 -9.08 -19.30 14.83
N ASN A 400 -8.10 -20.12 15.13
CA ASN A 400 -8.02 -20.84 16.42
C ASN A 400 -7.39 -20.00 17.55
N SER A 401 -6.75 -18.88 17.22
CA SER A 401 -5.98 -18.05 18.14
C SER A 401 -6.06 -16.59 17.74
N THR A 402 -5.79 -15.69 18.70
CA THR A 402 -5.60 -14.25 18.41
C THR A 402 -4.16 -13.91 18.06
N ASN A 403 -3.22 -14.86 18.18
CA ASN A 403 -1.82 -14.67 17.85
C ASN A 403 -1.58 -14.75 16.33
N PRO A 404 -1.04 -13.71 15.69
CA PRO A 404 -0.74 -13.73 14.25
C PRO A 404 0.17 -14.88 13.80
N ALA A 405 1.06 -15.37 14.68
CA ALA A 405 1.95 -16.49 14.40
C ALA A 405 1.21 -17.82 14.15
N ASP A 406 0.01 -17.97 14.70
CA ASP A 406 -0.85 -19.15 14.51
C ASP A 406 -1.75 -18.99 13.26
N ASN A 407 -1.90 -17.75 12.78
CA ASN A 407 -2.80 -17.35 11.71
C ASN A 407 -2.05 -16.85 10.47
N LYS A 408 -0.96 -17.52 10.10
CA LYS A 408 -0.08 -17.12 8.99
C LYS A 408 -0.77 -17.24 7.64
N LEU A 409 -0.66 -16.19 6.84
CA LEU A 409 -1.11 -16.10 5.46
C LEU A 409 0.08 -15.64 4.62
N LEU A 410 0.60 -16.50 3.75
CA LEU A 410 1.79 -16.18 2.96
C LEU A 410 1.40 -15.63 1.60
N PRO A 411 1.77 -14.37 1.28
CA PRO A 411 1.59 -13.81 -0.06
C PRO A 411 2.31 -14.67 -1.12
N THR A 412 1.64 -14.95 -2.24
CA THR A 412 2.19 -15.80 -3.31
C THR A 412 1.58 -15.46 -4.66
N GLY A 413 2.28 -15.78 -5.75
CA GLY A 413 1.77 -15.65 -7.12
C GLY A 413 1.67 -14.20 -7.61
N ASP A 414 0.91 -13.99 -8.69
CA ASP A 414 0.62 -12.67 -9.26
C ASP A 414 -0.75 -12.16 -8.77
N GLU A 415 -0.93 -10.84 -8.72
CA GLU A 415 -2.17 -10.14 -8.31
C GLU A 415 -3.28 -10.25 -9.35
N LYS A 416 -3.75 -11.47 -9.60
CA LYS A 416 -4.84 -11.77 -10.53
C LYS A 416 -6.12 -12.08 -9.76
N PRO A 417 -7.11 -11.18 -9.76
CA PRO A 417 -8.42 -11.45 -9.16
C PRO A 417 -9.11 -12.61 -9.86
N LYS A 418 -9.93 -13.36 -9.10
CA LYS A 418 -10.79 -14.41 -9.65
C LYS A 418 -12.24 -14.03 -9.41
N THR A 419 -13.03 -14.01 -10.49
CA THR A 419 -14.47 -13.78 -10.38
C THR A 419 -15.16 -14.92 -9.62
N SER A 420 -16.16 -14.57 -8.84
CA SER A 420 -16.94 -15.48 -7.99
C SER A 420 -18.34 -14.93 -7.74
N ASN A 421 -19.20 -15.74 -7.13
CA ASN A 421 -20.51 -15.32 -6.62
C ASN A 421 -20.43 -14.71 -5.21
N ASN A 422 -19.23 -14.39 -4.72
CA ASN A 422 -19.03 -13.84 -3.39
C ASN A 422 -19.61 -12.42 -3.28
N ARG A 423 -20.50 -12.22 -2.32
CA ARG A 423 -21.20 -10.95 -2.04
C ARG A 423 -20.41 -9.98 -1.20
N LEU A 424 -19.31 -10.44 -0.60
CA LEU A 424 -18.45 -9.57 0.19
C LEU A 424 -17.75 -8.56 -0.70
N CYS A 425 -17.79 -7.32 -0.25
CA CYS A 425 -17.04 -6.20 -0.80
C CYS A 425 -15.87 -5.88 0.12
N GLY A 426 -14.89 -5.15 -0.39
CA GLY A 426 -13.77 -4.64 0.40
C GLY A 426 -13.16 -3.41 -0.24
N THR A 427 -12.28 -2.76 0.52
CA THR A 427 -11.44 -1.66 0.04
C THR A 427 -10.04 -1.82 0.61
N PHE A 428 -9.01 -1.49 -0.19
CA PHE A 428 -7.62 -1.52 0.26
C PHE A 428 -7.35 -0.42 1.30
N PHE A 429 -7.86 0.78 1.01
CA PHE A 429 -7.69 1.94 1.85
C PHE A 429 -8.97 2.24 2.62
N GLY A 430 -8.83 2.75 3.84
CA GLY A 430 -9.97 3.30 4.57
C GLY A 430 -10.50 4.55 3.87
N GLY A 431 -11.79 4.80 3.99
CA GLY A 431 -12.43 5.92 3.31
C GLY A 431 -13.79 6.28 3.90
N ALA A 432 -14.27 7.46 3.56
CA ALA A 432 -15.60 7.92 3.95
C ALA A 432 -16.66 7.00 3.33
N ILE A 433 -17.71 6.68 4.08
CA ILE A 433 -18.84 5.89 3.56
C ILE A 433 -19.52 6.64 2.42
N ASN A 434 -19.72 7.96 2.58
CA ASN A 434 -20.34 8.78 1.56
C ASN A 434 -19.42 8.94 0.34
N GLY A 435 -19.92 8.59 -0.84
CA GLY A 435 -19.15 8.63 -2.10
C GLY A 435 -18.23 7.44 -2.32
N LEU A 436 -18.27 6.41 -1.46
CA LEU A 436 -17.53 5.17 -1.68
C LEU A 436 -18.26 4.27 -2.67
N THR A 437 -17.55 3.83 -3.69
CA THR A 437 -17.98 2.76 -4.61
C THR A 437 -17.07 1.56 -4.42
N VAL A 438 -17.66 0.37 -4.29
CA VAL A 438 -16.93 -0.90 -4.13
C VAL A 438 -17.45 -1.97 -5.07
N LYS A 439 -16.66 -3.02 -5.27
CA LYS A 439 -17.00 -4.19 -6.07
C LYS A 439 -17.20 -5.43 -5.20
N ASP A 440 -18.16 -6.27 -5.58
CA ASP A 440 -18.29 -7.63 -5.08
C ASP A 440 -17.38 -8.61 -5.86
N GLY A 441 -17.44 -9.90 -5.51
CA GLY A 441 -16.68 -10.95 -6.20
C GLY A 441 -17.07 -11.18 -7.66
N ALA A 442 -18.25 -10.72 -8.09
CA ALA A 442 -18.68 -10.79 -9.49
C ALA A 442 -18.22 -9.55 -10.29
N GLY A 443 -17.71 -8.51 -9.62
CA GLY A 443 -17.25 -7.26 -10.22
C GLY A 443 -18.32 -6.18 -10.33
N ASN A 444 -19.51 -6.39 -9.74
CA ASN A 444 -20.61 -5.44 -9.73
C ASN A 444 -20.27 -4.24 -8.85
N ASP A 445 -20.53 -3.03 -9.34
CA ASP A 445 -20.31 -1.80 -8.58
C ASP A 445 -21.48 -1.48 -7.65
N TYR A 446 -21.16 -1.10 -6.41
CA TYR A 446 -22.11 -0.67 -5.40
C TYR A 446 -21.72 0.67 -4.80
N ASN A 447 -22.67 1.59 -4.76
CA ASN A 447 -22.54 2.81 -3.97
C ASN A 447 -22.89 2.50 -2.51
N VAL A 448 -21.92 2.75 -1.63
CA VAL A 448 -22.06 2.46 -0.21
C VAL A 448 -22.80 3.61 0.48
N THR A 449 -23.79 3.28 1.28
CA THR A 449 -24.53 4.21 2.14
C THR A 449 -24.61 3.64 3.55
N HIS A 450 -24.95 4.48 4.53
CA HIS A 450 -25.19 4.01 5.89
C HIS A 450 -26.33 3.00 6.00
N ASP A 451 -27.29 3.02 5.07
CA ASP A 451 -28.46 2.15 5.11
C ASP A 451 -28.21 0.77 4.53
N ASN A 452 -27.37 0.68 3.50
CA ASN A 452 -27.09 -0.58 2.82
C ASN A 452 -25.85 -1.32 3.34
N ILE A 453 -24.94 -0.67 4.07
CA ILE A 453 -23.75 -1.34 4.57
C ILE A 453 -24.02 -2.21 5.80
N ARG A 454 -23.42 -3.40 5.83
CA ARG A 454 -23.34 -4.26 7.02
C ARG A 454 -21.88 -4.63 7.29
N ALA A 455 -21.36 -4.19 8.44
CA ALA A 455 -20.00 -4.46 8.87
C ALA A 455 -19.95 -5.75 9.69
N PHE A 456 -18.85 -6.49 9.57
CA PHE A 456 -18.65 -7.71 10.35
C PHE A 456 -18.50 -7.40 11.84
N ASN A 457 -19.31 -8.05 12.68
CA ASN A 457 -19.32 -7.83 14.12
C ASN A 457 -19.95 -9.03 14.85
N ILE A 458 -20.02 -8.92 16.17
CA ILE A 458 -20.73 -9.84 17.06
C ILE A 458 -21.78 -9.05 17.85
N ASN A 459 -22.96 -9.63 18.07
CA ASN A 459 -23.97 -9.03 18.93
C ASN A 459 -23.85 -9.55 20.36
N THR A 460 -23.06 -8.86 21.20
CA THR A 460 -22.85 -9.25 22.60
C THR A 460 -24.05 -9.02 23.52
N ALA A 461 -25.09 -8.31 23.05
CA ALA A 461 -26.31 -8.08 23.83
C ALA A 461 -27.32 -9.23 23.68
N ASP A 462 -27.22 -9.99 22.59
CA ASP A 462 -27.93 -11.25 22.46
C ASP A 462 -27.13 -12.31 23.22
N SER A 463 -27.78 -13.05 24.11
CA SER A 463 -27.11 -14.11 24.87
C SER A 463 -26.41 -15.10 23.93
N ARG A 464 -26.90 -15.28 22.70
CA ARG A 464 -26.33 -16.18 21.69
C ARG A 464 -25.03 -15.67 21.06
N ASN A 465 -24.60 -14.42 21.32
CA ASN A 465 -23.42 -13.79 20.71
C ASN A 465 -23.25 -14.10 19.20
N PRO A 466 -24.31 -13.96 18.37
CA PRO A 466 -24.20 -14.34 16.97
C PRO A 466 -23.14 -13.50 16.27
N ILE A 467 -22.32 -14.16 15.45
CA ILE A 467 -21.34 -13.52 14.58
C ILE A 467 -21.97 -13.34 13.20
N GLY A 468 -21.70 -12.19 12.58
CA GLY A 468 -22.25 -11.88 11.28
C GLY A 468 -22.05 -10.44 10.87
N PHE A 469 -22.91 -9.96 9.98
CA PHE A 469 -22.84 -8.62 9.41
C PHE A 469 -23.96 -7.75 9.97
N TYR A 470 -23.61 -6.64 10.61
CA TYR A 470 -24.52 -5.77 11.35
C TYR A 470 -24.55 -4.36 10.76
N LYS A 471 -25.71 -3.69 10.85
CA LYS A 471 -25.85 -2.30 10.42
C LYS A 471 -24.84 -1.42 11.16
N VAL A 472 -24.11 -0.63 10.38
CA VAL A 472 -23.13 0.33 10.90
C VAL A 472 -23.87 1.45 11.63
N LYS A 473 -23.35 1.89 12.78
CA LYS A 473 -23.94 3.01 13.53
C LYS A 473 -23.82 4.31 12.73
N ASN A 474 -24.81 5.19 12.82
CA ASN A 474 -24.86 6.45 12.05
C ASN A 474 -23.67 7.39 12.31
N ASN A 475 -22.99 7.27 13.45
CA ASN A 475 -21.82 8.10 13.78
C ASN A 475 -20.50 7.58 13.19
N VAL A 476 -20.48 6.40 12.58
CA VAL A 476 -19.28 5.85 11.92
C VAL A 476 -19.22 6.38 10.50
N THR A 477 -18.37 7.38 10.26
CA THR A 477 -18.30 8.04 8.94
C THR A 477 -17.29 7.41 7.98
N ASN A 478 -16.35 6.62 8.49
CA ASN A 478 -15.28 6.00 7.72
C ASN A 478 -15.24 4.48 7.92
N LEU A 479 -14.92 3.76 6.85
CA LEU A 479 -14.62 2.32 6.90
C LEU A 479 -13.12 2.09 7.01
N PRO A 480 -12.69 1.08 7.78
CA PRO A 480 -11.30 0.67 7.80
C PRO A 480 -10.90 0.00 6.47
N GLY A 481 -9.66 0.22 6.05
CA GLY A 481 -9.06 -0.50 4.93
C GLY A 481 -8.82 -1.97 5.25
N ASN A 482 -8.68 -2.77 4.20
CA ASN A 482 -8.39 -4.19 4.24
C ASN A 482 -9.38 -5.05 5.03
N LYS A 483 -10.64 -4.62 5.13
CA LYS A 483 -11.73 -5.36 5.77
C LYS A 483 -12.82 -5.65 4.75
N ALA A 484 -13.46 -6.80 4.93
CA ALA A 484 -14.63 -7.18 4.15
C ALA A 484 -15.93 -6.79 4.86
N PHE A 485 -16.94 -6.45 4.08
CA PHE A 485 -18.28 -6.08 4.52
C PHE A 485 -19.32 -6.43 3.45
N LEU A 486 -20.60 -6.39 3.80
CA LEU A 486 -21.70 -6.57 2.85
C LEU A 486 -22.30 -5.22 2.47
N VAL A 487 -22.70 -5.10 1.20
CA VAL A 487 -23.49 -3.99 0.70
C VAL A 487 -24.80 -4.55 0.15
N LEU A 488 -25.92 -4.13 0.74
CA LEU A 488 -27.24 -4.63 0.36
C LEU A 488 -27.73 -3.98 -0.93
N THR A 489 -28.43 -4.75 -1.75
CA THR A 489 -29.15 -4.25 -2.92
C THR A 489 -30.52 -3.68 -2.53
N SER A 490 -31.16 -2.96 -3.44
CA SER A 490 -32.53 -2.44 -3.23
C SER A 490 -33.59 -3.55 -3.10
N THR A 491 -33.30 -4.77 -3.56
CA THR A 491 -34.22 -5.92 -3.52
C THR A 491 -34.06 -6.76 -2.26
N GLU A 492 -33.02 -6.53 -1.47
CA GLU A 492 -32.74 -7.30 -0.27
C GLU A 492 -33.49 -6.76 0.94
N ALA A 493 -33.84 -7.67 1.85
CA ALA A 493 -34.44 -7.27 3.11
C ALA A 493 -33.51 -6.28 3.82
N GLN A 494 -34.01 -5.10 4.18
CA GLN A 494 -33.28 -4.12 4.98
C GLN A 494 -33.15 -4.55 6.45
N ALA A 495 -32.77 -5.80 6.67
CA ALA A 495 -32.53 -6.39 7.98
C ALA A 495 -31.38 -5.66 8.67
N LYS A 496 -31.48 -5.51 9.99
CA LYS A 496 -30.42 -4.87 10.80
C LYS A 496 -29.16 -5.73 10.89
N SER A 497 -29.26 -7.03 10.66
CA SER A 497 -28.15 -7.97 10.75
C SER A 497 -28.39 -9.25 9.96
N PHE A 498 -27.30 -9.88 9.52
CA PHE A 498 -27.27 -11.22 8.93
C PHE A 498 -26.27 -12.08 9.70
N VAL A 499 -26.74 -13.13 10.37
CA VAL A 499 -25.89 -14.08 11.13
C VAL A 499 -25.24 -15.07 10.17
N LEU A 500 -24.01 -15.51 10.45
CA LEU A 500 -23.36 -16.55 9.65
C LEU A 500 -24.08 -17.90 9.81
N GLU A 501 -24.46 -18.52 8.70
CA GLU A 501 -24.98 -19.88 8.63
C GLU A 501 -24.13 -20.70 7.65
N PHE A 502 -23.53 -21.79 8.15
CA PHE A 502 -22.63 -22.67 7.40
C PHE A 502 -23.39 -23.77 6.66
N GLU A 503 -22.73 -24.45 5.72
CA GLU A 503 -23.37 -25.43 4.83
C GLU A 503 -23.96 -26.65 5.55
N ASP A 504 -23.48 -26.97 6.75
CA ASP A 504 -24.03 -28.01 7.63
C ASP A 504 -25.31 -27.57 8.37
N GLY A 505 -25.80 -26.35 8.11
CA GLY A 505 -26.89 -25.73 8.85
C GLY A 505 -26.47 -25.24 10.25
N GLY A 506 -25.17 -25.33 10.56
CA GLY A 506 -24.59 -24.81 11.79
C GLY A 506 -24.61 -23.28 11.79
N THR A 507 -24.89 -22.70 12.95
CA THR A 507 -24.74 -21.26 13.16
C THR A 507 -23.67 -21.04 14.23
N THR A 508 -22.79 -20.04 14.03
CA THR A 508 -21.81 -19.62 15.06
C THR A 508 -22.46 -19.24 16.40
N GLY A 509 -23.78 -19.00 16.39
CA GLY A 509 -24.61 -18.81 17.56
C GLY A 509 -25.88 -19.64 17.47
N ILE A 510 -25.75 -20.96 17.68
CA ILE A 510 -26.67 -21.93 18.31
C ILE A 510 -26.05 -23.32 18.09
N GLU A 511 -25.53 -23.92 19.15
CA GLU A 511 -25.71 -25.37 19.31
C GLU A 511 -27.04 -25.51 20.05
N THR A 512 -27.92 -26.34 19.51
CA THR A 512 -29.15 -26.79 20.13
C THR A 512 -28.98 -26.85 21.65
N ILE A 513 -29.72 -26.04 22.40
CA ILE A 513 -30.15 -26.55 23.70
C ILE A 513 -31.03 -27.72 23.28
N GLU A 514 -30.50 -28.94 23.41
CA GLU A 514 -31.37 -30.05 23.67
C GLU A 514 -32.25 -29.56 24.82
N ASN A 515 -33.47 -29.16 24.50
CA ASN A 515 -34.57 -29.49 25.36
C ASN A 515 -34.48 -31.00 25.42
N SER A 516 -33.63 -31.51 26.33
CA SER A 516 -33.84 -32.80 26.93
C SER A 516 -35.31 -32.73 27.26
N LYS A 517 -36.09 -33.46 26.48
CA LYS A 517 -37.40 -33.92 26.90
C LYS A 517 -37.09 -34.67 28.19
N ASN A 518 -36.97 -33.95 29.30
CA ASN A 518 -37.40 -34.45 30.58
C ASN A 518 -38.90 -34.55 30.38
N SER A 519 -39.26 -35.67 29.79
CA SER A 519 -40.57 -36.26 29.85
C SER A 519 -41.19 -35.86 31.17
N THR A 520 -42.41 -35.37 31.09
CA THR A 520 -43.36 -35.36 32.19
C THR A 520 -43.76 -36.80 32.54
N ASP A 521 -42.78 -37.67 32.79
CA ASP A 521 -42.98 -39.05 33.26
C ASP A 521 -42.44 -39.15 34.69
N ASP A 522 -43.39 -39.27 35.62
CA ASP A 522 -43.27 -39.79 36.99
C ASP A 522 -42.11 -39.26 37.84
N GLY A 523 -42.12 -37.94 38.07
CA GLY A 523 -41.29 -37.31 39.09
C GLY A 523 -41.64 -37.81 40.49
N VAL A 524 -40.76 -38.59 41.11
CA VAL A 524 -40.87 -38.96 42.53
C VAL A 524 -40.83 -37.69 43.38
N TYR A 525 -41.87 -37.47 44.19
CA TYR A 525 -41.97 -36.29 45.05
C TYR A 525 -41.28 -36.56 46.39
N TYR A 526 -40.57 -35.54 46.90
CA TYR A 526 -40.06 -35.52 48.27
C TYR A 526 -40.59 -34.31 49.02
N ASP A 527 -40.87 -34.45 50.31
CA ASP A 527 -41.13 -33.29 51.18
C ASP A 527 -39.84 -32.52 51.51
N LEU A 528 -39.97 -31.41 52.23
CA LEU A 528 -38.82 -30.56 52.61
C LEU A 528 -37.87 -31.24 53.61
N GLN A 529 -38.26 -32.38 54.17
CA GLN A 529 -37.48 -33.22 55.07
C GLN A 529 -36.82 -34.39 54.33
N GLY A 530 -36.98 -34.48 53.00
CA GLY A 530 -36.34 -35.50 52.17
C GLY A 530 -37.06 -36.85 52.20
N ARG A 531 -38.32 -36.93 52.66
CA ARG A 531 -39.13 -38.16 52.63
C ARG A 531 -39.91 -38.25 51.33
N ARG A 532 -39.97 -39.43 50.73
CA ARG A 532 -40.75 -39.69 49.50
C ARG A 532 -42.26 -39.57 49.78
N VAL A 533 -42.98 -38.94 48.87
CA VAL A 533 -44.43 -38.71 48.91
C VAL A 533 -45.06 -39.31 47.67
N GLU A 534 -45.98 -40.26 47.83
CA GLU A 534 -46.62 -40.94 46.70
C GLU A 534 -47.80 -40.17 46.12
N ASN A 535 -48.57 -39.50 46.99
CA ASN A 535 -49.76 -38.71 46.59
C ASN A 535 -49.63 -37.29 47.12
N PRO A 536 -48.88 -36.41 46.42
CA PRO A 536 -48.67 -35.07 46.90
C PRO A 536 -49.96 -34.25 46.72
N THR A 537 -50.41 -33.62 47.80
CA THR A 537 -51.55 -32.69 47.78
C THR A 537 -51.04 -31.25 47.60
N ARG A 538 -51.72 -30.24 48.15
CA ARG A 538 -51.28 -28.84 48.06
C ARG A 538 -50.06 -28.60 48.96
N GLY A 539 -48.97 -28.12 48.40
CA GLY A 539 -47.75 -27.88 49.16
C GLY A 539 -46.50 -27.71 48.31
N ILE A 540 -45.35 -27.58 48.98
CA ILE A 540 -44.03 -27.45 48.33
C ILE A 540 -43.32 -28.81 48.43
N TYR A 541 -42.86 -29.32 47.28
CA TYR A 541 -42.16 -30.59 47.15
C TYR A 541 -40.85 -30.42 46.39
N ILE A 542 -39.96 -31.40 46.49
CA ILE A 542 -38.75 -31.49 45.69
C ILE A 542 -38.97 -32.58 44.63
N VAL A 543 -38.83 -32.22 43.35
CA VAL A 543 -38.89 -33.14 42.20
C VAL A 543 -37.65 -32.88 41.36
N ASN A 544 -36.86 -33.92 41.08
CA ASN A 544 -35.62 -33.82 40.30
C ASN A 544 -34.68 -32.71 40.80
N GLY A 545 -34.55 -32.58 42.12
CA GLY A 545 -33.68 -31.58 42.77
C GLY A 545 -34.20 -30.14 42.76
N LYS A 546 -35.42 -29.89 42.29
CA LYS A 546 -36.04 -28.55 42.24
C LYS A 546 -37.27 -28.47 43.13
N LYS A 547 -37.46 -27.32 43.78
CA LYS A 547 -38.69 -27.01 44.53
C LYS A 547 -39.84 -26.78 43.56
N VAL A 548 -40.94 -27.51 43.73
CA VAL A 548 -42.17 -27.45 42.95
C VAL A 548 -43.33 -27.17 43.91
N VAL A 549 -44.23 -26.26 43.54
CA VAL A 549 -45.45 -25.99 44.30
C VAL A 549 -46.62 -26.68 43.62
N ILE A 550 -47.28 -27.59 44.32
CA ILE A 550 -48.54 -28.19 43.89
C ILE A 550 -49.67 -27.33 44.49
N LYS A 551 -50.55 -26.83 43.62
CA LYS A 551 -51.65 -25.90 43.95
C LYS A 551 -53.00 -26.58 44.05
#